data_AF-A0A4R1SBJ7-F1
#
_entry.id   AF-A0A4R1SBJ7-F1
#
_cell.length_a   1.000
_cell.length_b   1.000
_cell.length_c   1.000
_cell.angle_alpha   90.00
_cell.angle_beta   90.00
_cell.angle_gamma   90.00
#
_symmetry.space_group_name_H-M   'P 1'
#
loop_
_entity.id
_entity.type
_entity.pdbx_description
1 polymer ?
#
loop_
_entity_poly.entity_id
_entity_poly.type
_entity_poly.pdbx_seq_one_letter_code
_entity_poly.pdbx_strand_id
1 'polypeptide(L)' 'MFLFVISAYVLIGFVEITPLVKANRIKELILYASIFLAAFVVSLLLSVAVRLPSPAKPMDDLVTALSKLFSS' A
#
# COMPACT_ATOMS: atom_id res chain seq x y z
N MET A 1 -16.76 -6.51 6.70
CA MET A 1 -15.70 -5.63 6.15
C MET A 1 -14.35 -6.36 6.10
N PHE A 2 -13.84 -6.87 7.22
CA PHE A 2 -12.57 -7.64 7.30
C PHE A 2 -12.43 -8.79 6.29
N LEU A 3 -13.40 -9.71 6.23
CA LEU A 3 -13.38 -10.83 5.27
C LEU A 3 -13.35 -10.36 3.80
N PHE A 4 -14.02 -9.24 3.52
CA PHE A 4 -14.07 -8.66 2.19
C PHE A 4 -12.69 -8.12 1.78
N VAL A 5 -12.01 -7.43 2.69
CA VAL A 5 -10.63 -6.95 2.49
C VAL A 5 -9.68 -8.12 2.21
N ILE A 6 -9.77 -9.20 3.00
CA ILE A 6 -8.95 -10.39 2.77
C ILE A 6 -9.23 -10.98 1.39
N SER A 7 -10.50 -11.19 1.04
CA SER A 7 -10.86 -11.77 -0.26
C SER A 7 -10.40 -10.93 -1.45
N ALA A 8 -10.50 -9.59 -1.35
CA ALA A 8 -10.05 -8.68 -2.39
C ALA A 8 -8.52 -8.75 -2.58
N TYR A 9 -7.75 -8.70 -1.48
CA TYR A 9 -6.30 -8.82 -1.55
C TYR A 9 -5.86 -10.20 -2.07
N VAL A 10 -6.52 -11.30 -1.67
CA VAL A 10 -6.22 -12.62 -2.23
C VAL A 10 -6.43 -12.65 -3.75
N LEU A 11 -7.53 -12.07 -4.25
CA LEU A 11 -7.80 -11.98 -5.68
C LEU A 11 -6.75 -11.14 -6.41
N ILE A 12 -6.45 -9.94 -5.92
CA ILE A 12 -5.44 -9.04 -6.51
C ILE A 12 -4.08 -9.71 -6.52
N GLY A 13 -3.67 -10.27 -5.37
CA GLY A 13 -2.43 -11.02 -5.24
C GLY A 13 -2.36 -12.17 -6.25
N PHE A 14 -3.43 -12.95 -6.40
CA PHE A 14 -3.44 -14.05 -7.37
C PHE A 14 -3.33 -13.57 -8.82
N VAL A 15 -4.07 -12.53 -9.20
CA VAL A 15 -4.06 -11.98 -10.57
C VAL A 15 -2.72 -11.36 -10.94
N GLU A 16 -2.08 -10.63 -10.01
CA GLU A 16 -0.83 -9.90 -10.29
C GLU A 16 0.44 -10.70 -10.02
N ILE A 17 0.47 -11.54 -8.97
CA ILE A 17 1.66 -12.34 -8.64
C ILE A 17 1.87 -13.48 -9.64
N THR A 18 0.79 -14.11 -10.09
CA THR A 18 0.86 -15.25 -11.05
C THR A 18 1.67 -14.92 -12.31
N PRO A 19 1.41 -13.83 -13.05
CA PRO A 19 2.20 -13.48 -14.23
C PRO A 19 3.65 -13.12 -13.90
N LEU A 20 3.92 -12.48 -12.75
CA LEU A 20 5.28 -12.12 -12.32
C LEU A 20 6.13 -13.36 -12.02
N VAL A 21 5.54 -14.36 -11.36
CA VAL A 21 6.18 -15.66 -11.11
C VAL A 21 6.41 -16.40 -12.42
N LYS A 22 5.40 -16.45 -13.31
CA LYS A 22 5.52 -17.10 -14.63
C LYS A 22 6.59 -16.46 -15.52
N ALA A 23 6.74 -15.14 -15.44
CA ALA A 23 7.75 -14.39 -16.19
C ALA A 23 9.15 -14.41 -15.52
N ASN A 24 9.30 -15.12 -14.39
CA ASN A 24 10.54 -15.23 -13.62
C ASN A 24 11.15 -13.87 -13.20
N ARG A 25 10.31 -12.84 -13.07
CA ARG A 25 10.74 -11.47 -12.75
C ARG A 25 10.83 -11.27 -11.24
N ILE A 26 11.78 -11.97 -10.62
CA ILE A 26 11.92 -12.04 -9.16
C ILE A 26 12.15 -10.66 -8.52
N LYS A 27 12.90 -9.76 -9.17
CA LYS A 27 13.12 -8.40 -8.64
C LYS A 27 11.82 -7.59 -8.57
N GLU A 28 11.03 -7.62 -9.65
CA GLU A 28 9.72 -6.95 -9.70
C GLU A 28 8.75 -7.59 -8.72
N LEU A 29 8.78 -8.92 -8.59
CA LEU A 29 7.95 -9.65 -7.65
C LEU A 29 8.25 -9.26 -6.20
N ILE A 30 9.53 -9.15 -5.82
CA ILE A 30 9.92 -8.73 -4.47
C ILE A 30 9.45 -7.30 -4.19
N LEU A 31 9.67 -6.39 -5.13
CA LEU A 31 9.23 -4.99 -4.98
C LEU A 31 7.71 -4.90 -4.84
N TYR A 32 6.97 -5.55 -5.75
CA TYR A 32 5.52 -5.62 -5.71
C TYR A 32 5.03 -6.22 -4.39
N ALA A 33 5.54 -7.39 -3.99
CA ALA A 33 5.14 -8.08 -2.77
C ALA A 33 5.41 -7.23 -1.51
N SER A 34 6.49 -6.46 -1.49
CA SER A 34 6.82 -5.58 -0.35
C SER A 34 5.77 -4.46 -0.17
N ILE A 35 5.38 -3.82 -1.27
CA ILE A 35 4.39 -2.73 -1.28
C ILE A 35 2.99 -3.31 -1.00
N PHE A 36 2.67 -4.41 -1.67
CA PHE A 36 1.40 -5.12 -1.52
C PHE A 36 1.17 -5.57 -0.08
N LEU A 37 2.20 -6.14 0.57
CA LEU A 37 2.12 -6.57 1.96
C LEU A 37 1.92 -5.37 2.90
N ALA A 38 2.63 -4.27 2.69
CA ALA A 38 2.45 -3.05 3.48
C ALA A 38 1.01 -2.51 3.35
N ALA A 39 0.49 -2.42 2.13
CA ALA A 39 -0.88 -1.99 1.86
C ALA A 39 -1.93 -2.93 2.48
N PHE A 40 -1.69 -4.24 2.42
CA PHE A 40 -2.55 -5.24 3.04
C PHE A 40 -2.62 -5.08 4.55
N VAL A 41 -1.47 -4.93 5.22
CA VAL A 41 -1.41 -4.70 6.66
C VAL A 41 -2.17 -3.43 7.07
N VAL A 42 -1.93 -2.32 6.37
CA VAL A 42 -2.66 -1.06 6.64
C VAL A 42 -4.17 -1.25 6.46
N SER A 43 -4.57 -1.92 5.38
CA SER A 43 -5.99 -2.20 5.10
C SER A 43 -6.63 -3.10 6.16
N LEU A 44 -5.90 -4.10 6.65
CA LEU A 44 -6.36 -4.95 7.75
C LEU A 44 -6.54 -4.14 9.04
N LEU A 45 -5.54 -3.35 9.42
CA LEU A 45 -5.61 -2.50 10.62
C LEU A 45 -6.81 -1.55 10.56
N LEU A 46 -7.04 -0.91 9.42
CA LEU A 46 -8.22 -0.07 9.18
C LEU A 46 -9.52 -0.85 9.30
N SER A 47 -9.56 -2.08 8.77
CA SER A 47 -10.77 -2.90 8.77
C SER A 47 -11.18 -3.41 10.16
N VAL A 48 -10.25 -3.47 11.11
CA VAL A 48 -10.49 -3.80 12.54
C VAL A 48 -10.70 -2.52 13.37
N ALA A 49 -10.90 -1.36 12.71
CA ALA A 49 -11.11 -0.05 13.33
C ALA A 49 -9.98 0.39 14.26
N VAL A 50 -8.74 -0.07 14.01
CA VAL A 50 -7.57 0.44 14.70
C VAL A 50 -7.41 1.93 14.36
N ARG A 51 -7.34 2.76 15.40
CA ARG A 51 -7.08 4.20 15.24
C ARG A 51 -5.63 4.41 14.84
N LEU A 52 -5.37 4.40 13.55
CA LEU A 52 -4.08 4.80 13.00
C LEU A 52 -3.87 6.30 13.26
N PRO A 53 -2.66 6.74 13.67
CA PRO A 53 -2.36 8.15 13.80
C PRO A 53 -2.62 8.83 12.45
N SER A 54 -3.32 9.96 12.48
CA SER A 54 -3.69 10.67 11.26
C SER A 54 -2.42 11.10 10.50
N PRO A 55 -2.26 10.70 9.23
CA PRO A 55 -1.15 11.16 8.41
C PRO A 55 -1.31 12.63 8.01
N ALA A 56 -2.44 13.27 8.33
CA ALA A 56 -2.75 14.64 7.90
C ALA A 56 -1.67 15.65 8.30
N LYS A 57 -1.16 15.61 9.54
CA LYS A 57 -0.09 16.52 9.99
C LYS A 57 1.20 16.37 9.17
N PRO A 58 1.81 15.16 9.07
CA PRO A 58 2.99 14.99 8.23
C PRO A 58 2.74 15.24 6.73
N MET A 59 1.51 15.05 6.24
CA MET A 59 1.14 15.42 4.87
C MET A 59 1.08 16.94 4.67
N ASP A 60 0.52 17.68 5.62
CA ASP A 60 0.49 19.15 5.59
C ASP A 60 1.92 19.72 5.61
N ASP A 61 2.81 19.14 6.42
CA ASP A 61 4.22 19.52 6.47
C ASP A 61 4.93 19.26 5.13
N LEU A 62 4.67 18.11 4.49
CA LEU A 62 5.21 17.78 3.17
C LEU A 62 4.69 18.73 2.08
N VAL A 63 3.39 18.99 2.05
CA VAL A 63 2.78 19.91 1.09
C VAL A 63 3.34 21.32 1.26
N THR A 64 3.54 21.75 2.51
CA THR A 64 4.15 23.06 2.82
C THR A 64 5.63 23.12 2.42
N ALA A 65 6.39 22.04 2.59
CA ALA A 65 7.78 21.97 2.16
C ALA A 65 7.88 22.01 0.62
N LEU A 66 7.02 21.26 -0.08
CA LEU A 66 6.97 21.24 -1.54
C LEU A 66 6.52 22.59 -2.10
N SER A 67 5.50 23.22 -1.54
CA SER A 67 5.02 24.52 -2.00
C SER A 67 6.11 25.60 -1.89
N LYS A 68 6.88 25.59 -0.79
CA LYS A 68 8.04 26.47 -0.60
C LYS A 68 9.13 26.25 -1.65
N LEU A 69 9.38 24.99 -2.03
CA LEU A 69 10.37 24.63 -3.04
C LEU A 69 10.02 25.17 -4.44
N PHE A 70 8.74 25.15 -4.82
CA PHE A 70 8.27 25.66 -6.12
C PHE A 70 8.04 27.18 -6.16
N SER A 71 8.02 27.83 -4.99
CA SER A 71 7.91 29.29 -4.87
C SER A 71 9.27 30.00 -4.75
N SER A 72 10.37 29.25 -4.76
CA SER A 72 11.75 29.75 -4.77
C SER A 72 12.36 29.70 -6.17
#